data_AF-A0A7E5VW61-F1
#
_entry.id   AF-A0A7E5VW61-F1
#
_cell.length_a   1.000
_cell.length_b   1.000
_cell.length_c   1.000
_cell.angle_alpha   90.00
_cell.angle_beta   90.00
_cell.angle_gamma   90.00
#
_symmetry.space_group_name_H-M   'P 1'
#
loop_
_entity.id
_entity.type
_entity.pdbx_description
1 polymer ?
#
loop_
_entity_poly.entity_id
_entity_poly.type
_entity_poly.pdbx_seq_one_letter_code
_entity_poly.pdbx_strand_id
1 'polypeptide(L)'
;MSLKSLIPAIILYLCFDFSHQRESYEHELVKGVSTVDKDWDFLIFTQNWPGSVCKAWTHNKPNHHCVYPNKKDSWTVHGIWPTKAGTKGPFSCNTTWLFDPEEVRPIETELEQAWTNVEKETELYNLWAHEWNKHGTCAAMIEPFNGQLKYFSKGIDFLKQFHMTDMLNAADIIPSDVKETNAEDINNAVVSKIGKRPVIECVFEDGVQYLLELRICFDKQLNLMECLGEKEVNGLLTNCNISKGIMYPTQLPPPKRYLVQLHKFVNWLQWFTL
;
A
#
# COMPACT_ATOMS: atom_id res chain seq x y z
N MET A 1 12.09 -81.17 9.23
CA MET A 1 11.53 -79.94 9.82
C MET A 1 10.67 -79.25 8.76
N SER A 2 9.40 -79.02 9.09
CA SER A 2 8.34 -78.63 8.15
C SER A 2 8.47 -77.18 7.68
N LEU A 3 8.36 -76.98 6.35
CA LEU A 3 8.33 -75.68 5.65
C LEU A 3 7.07 -74.83 5.96
N LYS A 4 6.27 -75.20 6.96
CA LYS A 4 5.03 -74.51 7.36
C LYS A 4 5.17 -73.54 8.54
N SER A 5 6.38 -73.34 9.09
CA SER A 5 6.59 -72.42 10.23
C SER A 5 7.34 -71.12 9.90
N LEU A 6 7.83 -70.94 8.66
CA LEU A 6 8.62 -69.76 8.26
C LEU A 6 7.79 -68.62 7.62
N ILE A 7 6.56 -68.89 7.19
CA ILE A 7 5.68 -67.89 6.56
C ILE A 7 5.14 -66.84 7.55
N PRO A 8 4.70 -67.17 8.79
CA PRO A 8 4.15 -66.17 9.70
C PRO A 8 5.21 -65.20 10.25
N ALA A 9 6.46 -65.66 10.42
CA ALA A 9 7.55 -64.83 10.95
C ALA A 9 7.99 -63.74 9.96
N ILE A 10 7.99 -64.03 8.64
CA ILE A 10 8.38 -63.08 7.59
C ILE A 10 7.31 -62.00 7.40
N ILE A 11 6.02 -62.37 7.48
CA ILE A 11 4.91 -61.40 7.34
C ILE A 11 4.89 -60.43 8.52
N LEU A 12 5.14 -60.90 9.75
CA LEU A 12 5.22 -60.04 10.93
C LEU A 12 6.41 -59.07 10.87
N TYR A 13 7.57 -59.53 10.39
CA TYR A 13 8.75 -58.66 10.21
C TYR A 13 8.51 -57.58 9.15
N LEU A 14 7.94 -57.95 8.00
CA LEU A 14 7.62 -56.99 6.94
C LEU A 14 6.54 -55.99 7.35
N CYS A 15 5.56 -56.38 8.17
CA CYS A 15 4.58 -55.45 8.75
C CYS A 15 5.20 -54.51 9.79
N PHE A 16 6.13 -55.01 10.63
CA PHE A 16 6.86 -54.17 11.58
C PHE A 16 7.73 -53.13 10.85
N ASP A 17 8.49 -53.55 9.83
CA ASP A 17 9.32 -52.67 9.00
C ASP A 17 8.48 -51.63 8.24
N PHE A 18 7.32 -52.02 7.67
CA PHE A 18 6.41 -51.07 7.01
C PHE A 18 5.76 -50.08 7.99
N SER A 19 5.43 -50.51 9.21
CA SER A 19 4.88 -49.61 10.23
C SER A 19 5.92 -48.61 10.75
N HIS A 20 7.17 -49.04 10.93
CA HIS A 20 8.26 -48.18 11.38
C HIS A 20 8.74 -47.23 10.28
N GLN A 21 8.75 -47.66 9.01
CA GLN A 21 8.97 -46.77 7.87
C GLN A 21 7.84 -45.76 7.69
N ARG A 22 6.57 -46.12 7.99
CA ARG A 22 5.44 -45.18 7.92
C ARG A 22 5.51 -44.13 9.03
N GLU A 23 5.84 -44.52 10.26
CA GLU A 23 6.11 -43.58 11.36
C GLU A 23 7.32 -42.67 11.06
N SER A 24 8.41 -43.20 10.49
CA SER A 24 9.57 -42.36 10.14
C SER A 24 9.26 -41.38 9.01
N TYR A 25 8.45 -41.78 8.01
CA TYR A 25 8.00 -40.89 6.92
C TYR A 25 7.03 -39.81 7.40
N GLU A 26 6.08 -40.13 8.29
CA GLU A 26 5.19 -39.14 8.90
C GLU A 26 5.96 -38.17 9.80
N HIS A 27 7.01 -38.63 10.48
CA HIS A 27 7.84 -37.77 11.34
C HIS A 27 8.86 -36.90 10.56
N GLU A 28 9.27 -37.29 9.35
CA GLU A 28 10.09 -36.47 8.45
C GLU A 28 9.27 -35.45 7.64
N LEU A 29 8.01 -35.75 7.28
CA LEU A 29 7.10 -34.81 6.61
C LEU A 29 6.64 -33.64 7.51
N VAL A 30 6.76 -33.76 8.84
CA VAL A 30 6.43 -32.70 9.81
C VAL A 30 7.61 -31.76 10.09
N LYS A 31 8.83 -32.07 9.63
CA LYS A 31 10.05 -31.26 9.88
C LYS A 31 10.45 -30.33 8.74
N GLY A 32 9.52 -29.95 7.88
CA GLY A 32 9.80 -29.11 6.71
C GLY A 32 8.75 -28.07 6.35
N VAL A 33 7.67 -27.90 7.12
CA VAL A 33 6.86 -26.68 7.02
C VAL A 33 7.56 -25.65 7.89
N SER A 34 8.39 -24.80 7.27
CA SER A 34 8.65 -23.51 7.90
C SER A 34 7.28 -22.86 8.07
N THR A 35 6.74 -22.88 9.28
CA THR A 35 5.64 -21.99 9.63
C THR A 35 6.23 -20.61 9.43
N VAL A 36 6.00 -20.01 8.26
CA VAL A 36 6.34 -18.60 8.02
C VAL A 36 5.72 -17.88 9.21
N ASP A 37 6.55 -17.28 10.04
CA ASP A 37 6.09 -16.52 11.18
C ASP A 37 5.24 -15.38 10.61
N LYS A 38 3.93 -15.52 10.80
CA LYS A 38 2.90 -14.59 10.33
C LYS A 38 2.57 -13.56 11.40
N ASP A 39 3.27 -13.58 12.53
CA ASP A 39 3.23 -12.49 13.48
C ASP A 39 3.90 -11.25 12.89
N TRP A 40 3.45 -10.10 13.36
CA TRP A 40 3.88 -8.78 12.92
C TRP A 40 3.92 -7.84 14.12
N ASP A 41 4.67 -6.75 14.03
CA ASP A 41 4.99 -5.89 15.18
C ASP A 41 4.10 -4.62 15.21
N PHE A 42 3.89 -4.03 14.03
CA PHE A 42 3.15 -2.78 13.86
C PHE A 42 2.41 -2.75 12.52
N LEU A 43 1.55 -1.76 12.34
CA LEU A 43 0.85 -1.48 11.08
C LEU A 43 1.47 -0.25 10.43
N ILE A 44 1.65 -0.30 9.11
CA ILE A 44 1.93 0.87 8.28
C ILE A 44 0.63 1.25 7.57
N PHE A 45 0.12 2.45 7.84
CA PHE A 45 -0.96 3.04 7.05
C PHE A 45 -0.37 3.93 5.97
N THR A 46 -0.61 3.56 4.71
CA THR A 46 -0.06 4.22 3.53
C THR A 46 -1.16 4.97 2.81
N GLN A 47 -0.98 6.28 2.65
CA GLN A 47 -1.73 7.09 1.71
C GLN A 47 -0.86 7.40 0.51
N ASN A 48 -1.43 7.34 -0.70
CA ASN A 48 -0.75 7.75 -1.92
C ASN A 48 -1.40 9.00 -2.52
N TRP A 49 -0.61 9.74 -3.30
CA TRP A 49 -1.08 10.90 -4.05
C TRP A 49 -1.50 10.48 -5.47
N PRO A 50 -2.79 10.52 -5.83
CA PRO A 50 -3.26 10.09 -7.14
C PRO A 50 -2.54 10.75 -8.33
N GLY A 51 -2.13 12.01 -8.20
CA GLY A 51 -1.42 12.71 -9.27
C GLY A 51 -0.05 12.07 -9.59
N SER A 52 0.69 11.67 -8.56
CA SER A 52 2.00 11.01 -8.73
C SER A 52 1.85 9.55 -9.15
N VAL A 53 0.84 8.84 -8.63
CA VAL A 53 0.49 7.50 -9.10
C VAL A 53 0.16 7.54 -10.60
N CYS A 54 -0.64 8.51 -11.04
CA CYS A 54 -0.98 8.69 -12.44
C CYS A 54 0.24 8.99 -13.33
N LYS A 55 1.18 9.82 -12.86
CA LYS A 55 2.43 10.09 -13.58
C LYS A 55 3.21 8.80 -13.83
N ALA A 56 3.38 7.98 -12.80
CA ALA A 56 4.05 6.68 -12.93
C ALA A 56 3.25 5.71 -13.82
N TRP A 57 1.93 5.65 -13.66
CA TRP A 57 1.04 4.77 -14.42
C TRP A 57 1.07 5.03 -15.93
N THR A 58 1.14 6.31 -16.30
CA THR A 58 1.09 6.77 -17.70
C THR A 58 2.48 6.95 -18.32
N HIS A 59 3.55 6.87 -17.52
CA HIS A 59 4.92 6.97 -18.01
C HIS A 59 5.19 5.89 -19.06
N ASN A 60 5.61 6.32 -20.26
CA ASN A 60 5.81 5.48 -21.46
C ASN A 60 4.60 4.61 -21.89
N LYS A 61 3.39 4.91 -21.42
CA LYS A 61 2.16 4.16 -21.73
C LYS A 61 1.07 5.12 -22.22
N PRO A 62 1.08 5.52 -23.50
CA PRO A 62 0.24 6.60 -24.02
C PRO A 62 -1.27 6.30 -24.00
N ASN A 63 -1.66 5.03 -23.87
CA ASN A 63 -3.06 4.60 -23.81
C ASN A 63 -3.59 4.46 -22.38
N HIS A 64 -2.74 4.68 -21.37
CA HIS A 64 -3.13 4.61 -19.98
C HIS A 64 -3.78 5.91 -19.52
N HIS A 65 -4.81 5.78 -18.68
CA HIS A 65 -5.57 6.87 -18.11
C HIS A 65 -5.70 6.65 -16.60
N CYS A 66 -6.17 7.69 -15.93
CA CYS A 66 -6.26 7.69 -14.48
C CYS A 66 -7.69 7.99 -14.01
N VAL A 67 -8.05 7.36 -12.90
CA VAL A 67 -9.25 7.68 -12.12
C VAL A 67 -8.82 8.48 -10.89
N TYR A 68 -9.62 9.48 -10.52
CA TYR A 68 -9.36 10.35 -9.38
C TYR A 68 -10.59 10.39 -8.47
N PRO A 69 -10.42 10.62 -7.16
CA PRO A 69 -11.52 10.98 -6.28
C PRO A 69 -12.26 12.22 -6.79
N ASN A 70 -13.56 12.31 -6.51
CA ASN A 70 -14.39 13.44 -6.88
C ASN A 70 -13.94 14.74 -6.20
N LYS A 71 -13.49 14.63 -4.94
CA LYS A 71 -12.91 15.75 -4.21
C LYS A 71 -11.50 15.99 -4.72
N LYS A 72 -11.28 17.16 -5.32
CA LYS A 72 -9.95 17.61 -5.76
C LYS A 72 -8.96 17.62 -4.61
N ASP A 73 -7.70 17.41 -4.97
CA ASP A 73 -6.56 17.48 -4.08
C ASP A 73 -6.68 16.55 -2.86
N SER A 74 -7.30 15.39 -3.08
CA SER A 74 -7.47 14.35 -2.06
C SER A 74 -6.41 13.26 -2.21
N TRP A 75 -5.79 12.92 -1.10
CA TRP A 75 -5.04 11.68 -0.96
C TRP A 75 -5.99 10.48 -0.85
N THR A 76 -5.52 9.32 -1.26
CA THR A 76 -6.24 8.05 -1.19
C THR A 76 -5.45 7.03 -0.40
N VAL A 77 -6.15 6.08 0.22
CA VAL A 77 -5.51 4.93 0.84
C VAL A 77 -4.84 4.11 -0.25
N HIS A 78 -3.59 3.73 -0.03
CA HIS A 78 -2.96 2.62 -0.74
C HIS A 78 -3.15 1.34 0.06
N GLY A 79 -2.85 1.35 1.37
CA GLY A 79 -3.04 0.17 2.20
C GLY A 79 -2.77 0.30 3.69
N ILE A 80 -3.10 -0.78 4.40
CA ILE A 80 -2.79 -0.99 5.82
C ILE A 80 -1.97 -2.27 5.92
N TRP A 81 -0.69 -2.14 6.25
CA TRP A 81 0.27 -3.22 6.09
C TRP A 81 0.81 -3.68 7.45
N PRO A 82 0.38 -4.85 7.94
CA PRO A 82 1.06 -5.56 9.01
C PRO A 82 2.53 -5.77 8.67
N THR A 83 3.40 -5.29 9.55
CA THR A 83 4.85 -5.23 9.31
C THR A 83 5.62 -5.73 10.51
N LYS A 84 6.59 -6.60 10.26
CA LYS A 84 7.63 -7.01 11.20
C LYS A 84 8.85 -6.11 11.00
N ALA A 85 9.40 -5.57 12.10
CA ALA A 85 10.47 -4.59 12.05
C ALA A 85 11.68 -5.08 11.25
N GLY A 86 12.18 -4.22 10.35
CA GLY A 86 13.28 -4.55 9.45
C GLY A 86 12.91 -5.48 8.28
N THR A 87 11.63 -5.75 8.08
CA THR A 87 11.10 -6.53 6.94
C THR A 87 10.00 -5.76 6.22
N LYS A 88 9.59 -6.24 5.04
CA LYS A 88 8.45 -5.65 4.31
C LYS A 88 7.11 -6.32 4.60
N GLY A 89 7.11 -7.46 5.29
CA GLY A 89 5.95 -8.31 5.49
C GLY A 89 5.62 -8.50 6.97
N PRO A 90 4.75 -9.46 7.33
CA PRO A 90 4.38 -10.64 6.54
C PRO A 90 3.42 -10.35 5.38
N PHE A 91 3.31 -11.32 4.45
CA PHE A 91 2.41 -11.27 3.31
C PHE A 91 1.59 -12.55 3.21
N SER A 92 0.38 -12.44 2.65
CA SER A 92 -0.48 -13.57 2.30
C SER A 92 -0.66 -14.57 3.46
N CYS A 93 -0.98 -14.03 4.65
CA CYS A 93 -1.06 -14.82 5.88
C CYS A 93 -2.16 -15.88 5.84
N ASN A 94 -3.17 -15.73 4.97
CA ASN A 94 -4.15 -16.78 4.71
C ASN A 94 -4.55 -16.81 3.23
N THR A 95 -4.17 -17.86 2.51
CA THR A 95 -4.46 -18.00 1.08
C THR A 95 -5.87 -18.53 0.78
N THR A 96 -6.63 -18.91 1.80
CA THR A 96 -8.04 -19.33 1.67
C THR A 96 -9.02 -18.18 1.92
N TRP A 97 -8.58 -17.09 2.54
CA TRP A 97 -9.37 -15.88 2.78
C TRP A 97 -9.24 -14.94 1.60
N LEU A 98 -9.74 -15.35 0.44
CA LEU A 98 -9.70 -14.53 -0.76
C LEU A 98 -10.65 -13.35 -0.67
N PHE A 99 -10.32 -12.27 -1.38
CA PHE A 99 -11.19 -11.11 -1.52
C PHE A 99 -12.54 -11.51 -2.14
N ASP A 100 -13.61 -10.97 -1.57
CA ASP A 100 -14.99 -11.17 -2.01
C ASP A 100 -15.66 -9.79 -2.13
N PRO A 101 -16.02 -9.35 -3.36
CA PRO A 101 -16.72 -8.07 -3.56
C PRO A 101 -17.98 -7.92 -2.71
N GLU A 102 -18.69 -9.02 -2.41
CA GLU A 102 -19.92 -8.97 -1.62
C GLU A 102 -19.69 -8.47 -0.19
N GLU A 103 -18.51 -8.75 0.37
CA GLU A 103 -18.14 -8.35 1.73
C GLU A 103 -17.90 -6.84 1.85
N VAL A 104 -17.58 -6.16 0.75
CA VAL A 104 -17.33 -4.70 0.72
C VAL A 104 -18.42 -3.91 0.02
N ARG A 105 -19.37 -4.57 -0.64
CA ARG A 105 -20.51 -3.93 -1.30
C ARG A 105 -21.20 -2.84 -0.46
N PRO A 106 -21.41 -2.99 0.88
CA PRO A 106 -22.03 -1.95 1.69
C PRO A 106 -21.27 -0.61 1.75
N ILE A 107 -19.97 -0.60 1.40
CA ILE A 107 -19.07 0.58 1.45
C ILE A 107 -18.35 0.82 0.11
N GLU A 108 -18.82 0.24 -0.98
CA GLU A 108 -18.16 0.27 -2.30
C GLU A 108 -17.99 1.71 -2.81
N THR A 109 -19.06 2.53 -2.72
CA THR A 109 -19.01 3.93 -3.14
C THR A 109 -18.02 4.74 -2.31
N GLU A 110 -17.91 4.49 -1.01
CA GLU A 110 -16.90 5.10 -0.17
C GLU A 110 -15.49 4.65 -0.54
N LEU A 111 -15.29 3.37 -0.87
CA LEU A 111 -14.00 2.84 -1.31
C LEU A 111 -13.55 3.41 -2.66
N GLU A 112 -14.45 3.61 -3.61
CA GLU A 112 -14.14 4.28 -4.87
C GLU A 112 -13.54 5.68 -4.67
N GLN A 113 -13.87 6.35 -3.55
CA GLN A 113 -13.39 7.70 -3.24
C GLN A 113 -12.19 7.71 -2.28
N ALA A 114 -12.21 6.85 -1.27
CA ALA A 114 -11.21 6.82 -0.21
C ALA A 114 -10.01 5.94 -0.57
N TRP A 115 -10.23 4.87 -1.33
CA TRP A 115 -9.24 3.86 -1.68
C TRP A 115 -9.23 3.65 -3.20
N THR A 116 -9.24 4.76 -3.94
CA THR A 116 -9.43 4.78 -5.39
C THR A 116 -8.36 3.96 -6.11
N ASN A 117 -8.81 3.06 -6.98
CA ASN A 117 -7.93 2.46 -7.98
C ASN A 117 -7.63 3.48 -9.08
N VAL A 118 -6.47 4.14 -9.00
CA VAL A 118 -6.07 5.19 -9.94
C VAL A 118 -5.81 4.63 -11.34
N GLU A 119 -5.40 3.37 -11.46
CA GLU A 119 -4.99 2.73 -12.71
C GLU A 119 -6.21 2.29 -13.53
N LYS A 120 -6.73 3.19 -14.38
CA LYS A 120 -8.03 3.02 -15.06
C LYS A 120 -8.15 1.76 -15.91
N GLU A 121 -7.05 1.31 -16.51
CA GLU A 121 -7.03 0.12 -17.36
C GLU A 121 -6.97 -1.20 -16.57
N THR A 122 -7.10 -1.14 -15.24
CA THR A 122 -7.26 -2.33 -14.40
C THR A 122 -8.68 -2.45 -13.87
N GLU A 123 -9.09 -3.67 -13.48
CA GLU A 123 -10.42 -3.93 -12.94
C GLU A 123 -10.69 -3.11 -11.67
N LEU A 124 -11.96 -2.73 -11.43
CA LEU A 124 -12.37 -1.89 -10.30
C LEU A 124 -11.81 -2.40 -8.96
N TYR A 125 -11.98 -3.70 -8.71
CA TYR A 125 -11.57 -4.36 -7.46
C TYR A 125 -10.09 -4.74 -7.41
N ASN A 126 -9.29 -4.50 -8.45
CA ASN A 126 -7.92 -5.02 -8.55
C ASN A 126 -7.05 -4.58 -7.37
N LEU A 127 -7.11 -3.29 -7.01
CA LEU A 127 -6.39 -2.76 -5.85
C LEU A 127 -6.88 -3.39 -4.54
N TRP A 128 -8.19 -3.44 -4.31
CA TRP A 128 -8.74 -3.95 -3.05
C TRP A 128 -8.46 -5.45 -2.89
N ALA A 129 -8.58 -6.22 -3.97
CA ALA A 129 -8.22 -7.63 -3.98
C ALA A 129 -6.72 -7.83 -3.68
N HIS A 130 -5.83 -7.01 -4.26
CA HIS A 130 -4.40 -7.04 -3.96
C HIS A 130 -4.14 -6.77 -2.48
N GLU A 131 -4.68 -5.67 -1.97
CA GLU A 131 -4.46 -5.22 -0.60
C GLU A 131 -5.01 -6.22 0.42
N TRP A 132 -6.20 -6.76 0.20
CA TRP A 132 -6.75 -7.78 1.08
C TRP A 132 -5.93 -9.07 1.04
N ASN A 133 -5.74 -9.66 -0.15
CA ASN A 133 -5.10 -10.97 -0.28
C ASN A 133 -3.65 -10.95 0.23
N LYS A 134 -2.93 -9.84 0.04
CA LYS A 134 -1.53 -9.70 0.43
C LYS A 134 -1.35 -9.19 1.87
N HIS A 135 -2.14 -8.21 2.32
CA HIS A 135 -1.94 -7.53 3.60
C HIS A 135 -3.12 -7.71 4.56
N GLY A 136 -4.36 -7.58 4.07
CA GLY A 136 -5.57 -7.72 4.88
C GLY A 136 -5.70 -9.08 5.56
N THR A 137 -5.29 -10.17 4.91
CA THR A 137 -5.28 -11.51 5.52
C THR A 137 -4.34 -11.63 6.73
N CYS A 138 -3.31 -10.78 6.81
CA CYS A 138 -2.43 -10.67 7.98
C CYS A 138 -3.02 -9.75 9.07
N ALA A 139 -3.71 -8.69 8.67
CA ALA A 139 -4.34 -7.74 9.60
C ALA A 139 -5.53 -8.39 10.32
N ALA A 140 -6.27 -9.26 9.61
CA ALA A 140 -7.44 -9.97 10.11
C ALA A 140 -7.18 -10.91 11.29
N MET A 141 -5.92 -11.06 11.72
CA MET A 141 -5.53 -11.77 12.93
C MET A 141 -5.91 -11.03 14.23
N ILE A 142 -6.24 -9.73 14.15
CA ILE A 142 -6.71 -8.93 15.29
C ILE A 142 -8.13 -8.40 15.05
N GLU A 143 -8.89 -8.22 16.14
CA GLU A 143 -10.32 -7.88 16.10
C GLU A 143 -10.65 -6.62 15.27
N PRO A 144 -9.89 -5.51 15.31
CA PRO A 144 -10.23 -4.31 14.55
C PRO A 144 -10.25 -4.49 13.03
N PHE A 145 -9.60 -5.54 12.50
CA PHE A 145 -9.49 -5.82 11.07
C PHE A 145 -9.98 -7.24 10.70
N ASN A 146 -10.67 -7.97 11.61
CA ASN A 146 -11.01 -9.38 11.43
C ASN A 146 -12.16 -9.65 10.43
N GLY A 147 -11.98 -9.21 9.19
CA GLY A 147 -12.91 -9.34 8.08
C GLY A 147 -12.67 -8.24 7.04
N GLN A 148 -13.06 -8.49 5.80
CA GLN A 148 -12.86 -7.55 4.68
C GLN A 148 -13.53 -6.21 4.99
N LEU A 149 -14.82 -6.24 5.35
CA LEU A 149 -15.57 -5.03 5.69
C LEU A 149 -14.87 -4.20 6.77
N LYS A 150 -14.37 -4.84 7.84
CA LYS A 150 -13.67 -4.16 8.93
C LYS A 150 -12.34 -3.57 8.48
N TYR A 151 -11.56 -4.33 7.70
CA TYR A 151 -10.27 -3.87 7.18
C TYR A 151 -10.40 -2.61 6.32
N PHE A 152 -11.34 -2.65 5.36
CA PHE A 152 -11.61 -1.55 4.46
C PHE A 152 -12.26 -0.35 5.17
N SER A 153 -13.23 -0.59 6.06
CA SER A 153 -13.82 0.47 6.89
C SER A 153 -12.76 1.17 7.74
N LYS A 154 -11.81 0.42 8.32
CA LYS A 154 -10.73 1.00 9.12
C LYS A 154 -9.78 1.87 8.28
N GLY A 155 -9.49 1.48 7.04
CA GLY A 155 -8.73 2.31 6.10
C GLY A 155 -9.44 3.64 5.80
N ILE A 156 -10.76 3.60 5.57
CA ILE A 156 -11.59 4.80 5.39
C ILE A 156 -11.56 5.69 6.64
N ASP A 157 -11.69 5.11 7.83
CA ASP A 157 -11.62 5.85 9.10
C ASP A 157 -10.26 6.53 9.27
N PHE A 158 -9.17 5.80 9.01
CA PHE A 158 -7.81 6.33 9.11
C PHE A 158 -7.56 7.44 8.10
N LEU A 159 -8.09 7.35 6.87
CA LEU A 159 -7.99 8.42 5.88
C LEU A 159 -8.66 9.70 6.38
N LYS A 160 -9.84 9.58 6.99
CA LYS A 160 -10.59 10.72 7.57
C LYS A 160 -9.85 11.33 8.76
N GLN A 161 -9.25 10.50 9.61
CA GLN A 161 -8.56 10.94 10.83
C GLN A 161 -7.18 11.55 10.54
N PHE A 162 -6.44 10.98 9.61
CA PHE A 162 -5.05 11.34 9.29
C PHE A 162 -4.95 11.94 7.89
N HIS A 163 -5.81 12.92 7.61
CA HIS A 163 -5.97 13.50 6.28
C HIS A 163 -4.73 14.32 5.87
N MET A 164 -3.90 13.76 4.98
CA MET A 164 -2.59 14.34 4.62
C MET A 164 -2.70 15.72 3.99
N THR A 165 -3.75 15.98 3.21
CA THR A 165 -4.01 17.31 2.63
C THR A 165 -4.06 18.39 3.71
N ASP A 166 -4.72 18.14 4.85
CA ASP A 166 -4.84 19.16 5.90
C ASP A 166 -3.52 19.39 6.64
N MET A 167 -2.73 18.33 6.82
CA MET A 167 -1.42 18.42 7.46
C MET A 167 -0.43 19.22 6.61
N LEU A 168 -0.39 18.93 5.31
CA LEU A 168 0.46 19.63 4.34
C LEU A 168 0.01 21.08 4.12
N ASN A 169 -1.30 21.32 3.98
CA ASN A 169 -1.84 22.67 3.79
C ASN A 169 -1.56 23.58 4.99
N ALA A 170 -1.55 23.04 6.21
CA ALA A 170 -1.22 23.83 7.40
C ALA A 170 0.22 24.37 7.42
N ALA A 171 1.10 23.87 6.53
CA ALA A 171 2.46 24.33 6.31
C ALA A 171 2.65 24.98 4.93
N ASP A 172 1.56 25.39 4.26
CA ASP A 172 1.56 25.97 2.91
C ASP A 172 2.17 25.06 1.82
N ILE A 173 2.12 23.74 2.05
CA ILE A 173 2.51 22.71 1.08
C ILE A 173 1.25 22.26 0.33
N ILE A 174 0.98 22.89 -0.80
CA ILE A 174 -0.17 22.62 -1.66
C ILE A 174 0.27 22.01 -3.00
N PRO A 175 -0.59 21.28 -3.71
CA PRO A 175 -0.26 20.76 -5.03
C PRO A 175 0.14 21.87 -6.01
N SER A 176 1.26 21.67 -6.73
CA SER A 176 1.81 22.60 -7.70
C SER A 176 2.59 21.88 -8.79
N ASP A 177 2.39 22.30 -10.04
CA ASP A 177 3.18 21.82 -11.19
C ASP A 177 4.44 22.67 -11.44
N VAL A 178 4.72 23.66 -10.57
CA VAL A 178 5.85 24.59 -10.73
C VAL A 178 6.66 24.79 -9.45
N LYS A 179 6.03 24.71 -8.26
CA LYS A 179 6.71 24.90 -6.97
C LYS A 179 7.09 23.53 -6.41
N GLU A 180 8.39 23.34 -6.20
CA GLU A 180 8.92 22.19 -5.48
C GLU A 180 8.84 22.42 -3.96
N THR A 181 8.74 21.32 -3.21
CA THR A 181 8.97 21.26 -1.76
C THR A 181 10.18 20.37 -1.47
N ASN A 182 10.57 20.20 -0.22
CA ASN A 182 11.65 19.29 0.17
C ASN A 182 11.17 18.30 1.25
N ALA A 183 11.94 17.24 1.47
CA ALA A 183 11.57 16.18 2.39
C ALA A 183 11.49 16.65 3.85
N GLU A 184 12.30 17.64 4.25
CA GLU A 184 12.29 18.19 5.61
C GLU A 184 11.01 18.97 5.89
N ASP A 185 10.56 19.81 4.96
CA ASP A 185 9.31 20.57 5.07
C ASP A 185 8.09 19.63 5.17
N ILE A 186 8.04 18.59 4.34
CA ILE A 186 6.98 17.57 4.37
C ILE A 186 6.99 16.84 5.72
N ASN A 187 8.16 16.39 6.19
CA ASN A 187 8.30 15.71 7.47
C ASN A 187 7.78 16.60 8.61
N ASN A 188 8.23 17.86 8.65
CA ASN A 188 7.87 18.81 9.68
C ASN A 188 6.37 19.14 9.68
N ALA A 189 5.76 19.25 8.50
CA ALA A 189 4.32 19.46 8.35
C ALA A 189 3.52 18.34 9.02
N VAL A 190 3.87 17.08 8.75
CA VAL A 190 3.19 15.92 9.36
C VAL A 190 3.50 15.80 10.85
N VAL A 191 4.77 15.89 11.25
CA VAL A 191 5.21 15.81 12.65
C VAL A 191 4.50 16.86 13.51
N SER A 192 4.30 18.08 13.00
CA SER A 192 3.61 19.15 13.72
C SER A 192 2.15 18.82 14.11
N LYS A 193 1.51 17.88 13.40
CA LYS A 193 0.12 17.48 13.61
C LYS A 193 -0.03 16.21 14.43
N ILE A 194 0.82 15.22 14.21
CA ILE A 194 0.67 13.90 14.83
C ILE A 194 1.81 13.50 15.76
N GLY A 195 2.87 14.30 15.85
CA GLY A 195 4.02 14.09 16.75
C GLY A 195 4.88 12.85 16.42
N LYS A 196 4.70 12.26 15.24
CA LYS A 196 5.46 11.10 14.73
C LYS A 196 5.98 11.40 13.33
N ARG A 197 7.19 10.90 13.02
CA ARG A 197 7.78 11.05 11.69
C ARG A 197 7.04 10.17 10.67
N PRO A 198 6.58 10.72 9.54
CA PRO A 198 6.09 9.90 8.45
C PRO A 198 7.24 9.24 7.69
N VAL A 199 6.94 8.17 6.96
CA VAL A 199 7.78 7.74 5.84
C VAL A 199 7.36 8.51 4.59
N ILE A 200 8.32 9.14 3.93
CA ILE A 200 8.10 9.91 2.70
C ILE A 200 8.62 9.10 1.52
N GLU A 201 7.73 8.73 0.61
CA GLU A 201 8.09 7.97 -0.58
C GLU A 201 7.92 8.82 -1.83
N CYS A 202 8.92 8.77 -2.69
CA CYS A 202 8.94 9.41 -3.98
C CYS A 202 9.05 8.39 -5.12
N VAL A 203 8.53 8.80 -6.27
CA VAL A 203 8.78 8.16 -7.57
C VAL A 203 9.59 9.11 -8.46
N PHE A 204 10.46 8.57 -9.31
CA PHE A 204 11.29 9.35 -10.22
C PHE A 204 10.90 9.05 -11.66
N GLU A 205 10.39 10.06 -12.36
CA GLU A 205 10.00 9.95 -13.77
C GLU A 205 10.58 11.13 -14.55
N ASP A 206 11.20 10.85 -15.70
CA ASP A 206 11.78 11.87 -16.59
C ASP A 206 12.75 12.86 -15.89
N GLY A 207 13.50 12.37 -14.91
CA GLY A 207 14.47 13.17 -14.14
C GLY A 207 13.85 14.03 -13.03
N VAL A 208 12.52 14.00 -12.88
CA VAL A 208 11.76 14.70 -11.84
C VAL A 208 11.38 13.74 -10.72
N GLN A 209 11.47 14.19 -9.48
CA GLN A 209 11.06 13.44 -8.30
C GLN A 209 9.67 13.90 -7.85
N TYR A 210 8.73 12.97 -7.71
CA TYR A 210 7.35 13.25 -7.33
C TYR A 210 7.02 12.63 -5.97
N LEU A 211 6.34 13.38 -5.10
CA LEU A 211 5.80 12.89 -3.82
C LEU A 211 4.75 11.82 -4.10
N LEU A 212 5.04 10.56 -3.79
CA LEU A 212 4.18 9.42 -4.11
C LEU A 212 3.32 9.03 -2.91
N GLU A 213 3.94 8.78 -1.75
CA GLU A 213 3.25 8.28 -0.57
C GLU A 213 3.71 8.98 0.71
N LEU A 214 2.78 9.03 1.66
CA LEU A 214 3.05 9.33 3.06
C LEU A 214 2.54 8.18 3.90
N ARG A 215 3.43 7.62 4.72
CA ARG A 215 3.10 6.48 5.59
C ARG A 215 3.25 6.86 7.05
N ILE A 216 2.32 6.39 7.88
CA ILE A 216 2.35 6.55 9.33
C ILE A 216 2.15 5.19 9.99
N CYS A 217 2.67 5.01 11.21
CA CYS A 217 2.71 3.71 11.84
C CYS A 217 1.89 3.64 13.13
N PHE A 218 1.33 2.46 13.40
CA PHE A 218 0.53 2.17 14.58
C PHE A 218 0.97 0.90 15.27
N ASP A 219 0.93 0.88 16.59
CA ASP A 219 1.04 -0.36 17.35
C ASP A 219 -0.21 -1.25 17.16
N LYS A 220 -0.19 -2.46 17.72
CA LYS A 220 -1.33 -3.40 17.68
C LYS A 220 -2.59 -2.87 18.37
N GLN A 221 -2.47 -1.85 19.21
CA GLN A 221 -3.57 -1.18 19.90
C GLN A 221 -4.07 0.05 19.14
N LEU A 222 -3.53 0.32 17.95
CA LEU A 222 -3.86 1.44 17.08
C LEU A 222 -3.42 2.81 17.64
N ASN A 223 -2.40 2.84 18.49
CA ASN A 223 -1.75 4.08 18.88
C ASN A 223 -0.65 4.44 17.88
N LEU A 224 -0.54 5.72 17.56
CA LEU A 224 0.54 6.25 16.72
C LEU A 224 1.92 5.93 17.32
N MET A 225 2.81 5.43 16.48
CA MET A 225 4.20 5.13 16.85
C MET A 225 5.18 5.58 15.76
N GLU A 226 6.48 5.55 16.07
CA GLU A 226 7.52 5.72 15.06
C GLU A 226 7.55 4.50 14.13
N CYS A 227 7.74 4.71 12.84
CA CYS A 227 7.94 3.61 11.90
C CYS A 227 9.31 2.97 12.09
N LEU A 228 9.35 1.64 12.26
CA LEU A 228 10.57 0.90 12.59
C LEU A 228 11.12 0.16 11.36
N GLY A 229 12.44 0.17 11.19
CA GLY A 229 13.12 -0.56 10.13
C GLY A 229 13.05 0.11 8.75
N GLU A 230 12.54 1.34 8.69
CA GLU A 230 12.53 2.17 7.49
C GLU A 230 13.90 2.81 7.24
N LYS A 231 14.21 3.11 5.98
CA LYS A 231 15.48 3.75 5.63
C LYS A 231 15.51 5.19 6.17
N GLU A 232 16.49 5.49 7.01
CA GLU A 232 16.72 6.84 7.51
C GLU A 232 17.89 7.52 6.78
N VAL A 233 17.67 8.77 6.35
CA VAL A 233 18.68 9.63 5.75
C VAL A 233 18.56 11.01 6.37
N ASN A 234 19.63 11.47 7.06
CA ASN A 234 19.64 12.75 7.77
C ASN A 234 18.44 12.95 8.73
N GLY A 235 18.04 11.91 9.46
CA GLY A 235 16.90 11.98 10.38
C GLY A 235 15.51 11.84 9.73
N LEU A 236 15.44 11.74 8.41
CA LEU A 236 14.20 11.59 7.65
C LEU A 236 14.00 10.14 7.22
N LEU A 237 12.80 9.60 7.39
CA LEU A 237 12.43 8.27 6.90
C LEU A 237 11.97 8.41 5.45
N THR A 238 12.86 8.14 4.49
CA THR A 238 12.54 8.42 3.08
C THR A 238 13.40 7.67 2.06
N ASN A 239 12.78 7.35 0.92
CA ASN A 239 13.49 6.93 -0.29
C ASN A 239 13.88 8.13 -1.20
N CYS A 240 13.35 9.32 -0.92
CA CYS A 240 13.54 10.50 -1.74
C CYS A 240 15.00 10.97 -1.68
N ASN A 241 15.49 11.52 -2.78
CA ASN A 241 16.74 12.25 -2.81
C ASN A 241 16.55 13.60 -2.11
N ILE A 242 17.08 13.70 -0.89
CA ILE A 242 16.97 14.88 -0.02
C ILE A 242 17.71 16.11 -0.57
N SER A 243 18.61 15.93 -1.54
CA SER A 243 19.32 17.04 -2.20
C SER A 243 18.57 17.62 -3.40
N LYS A 244 17.40 17.06 -3.75
CA LYS A 244 16.54 17.52 -4.84
C LYS A 244 15.19 17.97 -4.31
N GLY A 245 14.57 18.92 -5.01
CA GLY A 245 13.17 19.24 -4.79
C GLY A 245 12.26 18.05 -5.09
N ILE A 246 11.10 18.06 -4.47
CA ILE A 246 10.01 17.11 -4.63
C ILE A 246 8.84 17.86 -5.25
N MET A 247 8.38 17.38 -6.41
CA MET A 247 7.14 17.84 -7.03
C MET A 247 5.95 17.19 -6.33
N TYR A 248 5.00 18.02 -5.90
CA TYR A 248 3.69 17.59 -5.43
C TYR A 248 2.67 18.00 -6.49
N PRO A 249 2.48 17.22 -7.58
CA PRO A 249 1.84 17.70 -8.80
C PRO A 249 0.34 17.89 -8.63
N THR A 250 -0.27 18.76 -9.44
CA THR A 250 -1.74 18.87 -9.44
C THR A 250 -2.37 17.61 -10.05
N GLN A 251 -3.59 17.27 -9.63
CA GLN A 251 -4.33 16.10 -10.15
C GLN A 251 -4.99 16.38 -11.52
N LEU A 252 -4.91 17.61 -12.02
CA LEU A 252 -5.48 17.98 -13.30
C LEU A 252 -4.42 17.81 -14.40
N PRO A 253 -4.79 17.31 -15.59
CA PRO A 253 -3.90 17.43 -16.73
C PRO A 253 -3.58 18.92 -16.93
N PRO A 254 -2.33 19.28 -17.24
CA PRO A 254 -2.00 20.66 -17.57
C PRO A 254 -2.98 21.14 -18.65
N PRO A 255 -3.54 22.37 -18.55
CA PRO A 255 -4.51 22.85 -19.52
C PRO A 255 -3.95 22.64 -20.92
N LYS A 256 -4.75 22.05 -21.82
CA LYS A 256 -4.31 21.73 -23.19
C LYS A 256 -3.54 22.93 -23.74
N ARG A 257 -2.30 22.73 -24.19
CA ARG A 257 -1.40 23.81 -24.64
C ARG A 257 -2.07 24.75 -25.66
N TYR A 258 -2.99 24.20 -26.47
CA TYR A 258 -3.88 24.94 -27.38
C TYR A 258 -4.80 25.95 -26.68
N LEU A 259 -5.42 25.60 -25.55
CA LEU A 259 -6.28 26.52 -24.78
C LEU A 259 -5.47 27.68 -24.18
N VAL A 260 -4.25 27.41 -23.72
CA VAL A 260 -3.33 28.44 -23.21
C VAL A 260 -2.89 29.38 -24.34
N GLN A 261 -2.58 28.84 -25.53
CA GLN A 261 -2.26 29.65 -26.71
C GLN A 261 -3.47 30.45 -27.21
N LEU A 262 -4.66 29.87 -27.23
CA LEU A 262 -5.90 30.55 -27.62
C LEU A 262 -6.22 31.69 -26.64
N HIS A 263 -6.09 31.46 -25.34
CA HIS A 263 -6.32 32.51 -24.34
C HIS A 263 -5.29 33.64 -24.45
N LYS A 264 -4.01 33.32 -24.66
CA LYS A 264 -2.97 34.32 -24.95
C LYS A 264 -3.24 35.10 -26.24
N PHE A 265 -3.70 34.42 -27.28
CA PHE A 265 -4.05 35.04 -28.57
C PHE A 265 -5.28 35.94 -28.46
N VAL A 266 -6.34 35.50 -27.78
CA VAL A 266 -7.55 36.30 -27.52
C VAL A 266 -7.21 37.52 -26.66
N ASN A 267 -6.43 37.35 -25.59
CA ASN A 267 -5.99 38.48 -24.78
C ASN A 267 -5.11 39.43 -25.59
N TRP A 268 -4.20 38.93 -26.43
CA TRP A 268 -3.39 39.74 -27.35
C TRP A 268 -4.25 40.52 -28.35
N LEU A 269 -5.28 39.91 -28.93
CA LEU A 269 -6.21 40.59 -29.85
C LEU A 269 -7.00 41.72 -29.18
N GLN A 270 -7.33 41.60 -27.89
CA GLN A 270 -8.00 42.66 -27.14
C GLN A 270 -7.16 43.95 -27.03
N TRP A 271 -5.83 43.85 -27.12
CA TRP A 271 -4.93 45.02 -27.17
C TRP A 271 -4.95 45.74 -28.53
N PHE A 272 -5.51 45.14 -29.58
CA PHE A 272 -5.66 45.75 -30.91
C PHE A 272 -7.07 46.28 -31.18
N THR A 273 -7.98 46.17 -30.22
CA THR A 273 -9.36 46.67 -30.29
C THR A 273 -9.65 47.82 -29.32
N LEU A 274 -8.59 48.37 -28.70
CA LEU A 274 -8.56 49.65 -27.97
C LEU A 274 -7.62 50.61 -28.72
#